data_AF-A0A2D4TEL4-F1
#
_entry.id   AF-A0A2D4TEL4-F1
#
_cell.length_a   1.000
_cell.length_b   1.000
_cell.length_c   1.000
_cell.angle_alpha   90.00
_cell.angle_beta   90.00
_cell.angle_gamma   90.00
#
_symmetry.space_group_name_H-M   'P 1'
#
loop_
_entity.id
_entity.type
_entity.pdbx_description
1 polymer ?
#
loop_
_entity_poly.entity_id
_entity_poly.type
_entity_poly.pdbx_seq_one_letter_code
_entity_poly.pdbx_strand_id
1 'polypeptide(L)'
;MREDELFMQGVELMLFGVSAVVIFLSLLVLAIGLASQVILRFFPQPAESQAVAPRRTSAAAESSLDAERIAVITAAVHQHRQRGRNG
;
A
#
# COMPACT_ATOMS: atom_id res chain seq x y z
N MET A 1 7.28 -22.46 41.48
CA MET A 1 8.11 -23.49 40.81
C MET A 1 7.35 -24.21 39.70
N ARG A 2 6.23 -24.92 39.94
CA ARG A 2 5.45 -25.56 38.84
C ARG A 2 4.43 -24.63 38.15
N GLU A 3 3.94 -23.62 38.85
CA GLU A 3 2.97 -22.64 38.29
C GLU A 3 3.64 -21.75 37.23
N ASP A 4 4.88 -21.35 37.48
CA ASP A 4 5.70 -20.56 36.55
C ASP A 4 5.92 -21.31 35.22
N GLU A 5 6.09 -22.63 35.28
CA GLU A 5 6.33 -23.49 34.12
C GLU A 5 5.07 -23.65 33.26
N LEU A 6 3.90 -23.87 33.87
CA LEU A 6 2.60 -23.93 33.18
C LEU A 6 2.24 -22.58 32.54
N PHE A 7 2.49 -21.48 33.25
CA PHE A 7 2.26 -20.14 32.73
C PHE A 7 3.17 -19.86 31.53
N MET A 8 4.46 -20.16 31.64
CA MET A 8 5.41 -19.97 30.55
C MET A 8 5.08 -20.83 29.34
N GLN A 9 4.65 -22.08 29.56
CA GLN A 9 4.20 -22.97 28.49
C GLN A 9 2.93 -22.45 27.79
N GLY A 10 1.99 -21.85 28.54
CA GLY A 10 0.82 -21.18 27.97
C GLY A 10 1.19 -19.98 27.09
N VAL A 11 2.16 -19.18 27.52
CA VAL A 11 2.69 -18.04 26.75
C VAL A 11 3.39 -18.52 25.47
N GLU A 12 4.22 -19.55 25.55
CA GLU A 12 4.87 -20.15 24.38
C GLU A 12 3.83 -20.65 23.35
N LEU A 13 2.77 -21.31 23.83
CA LEU A 13 1.70 -21.80 22.97
C LEU A 13 0.90 -20.66 22.31
N MET A 14 0.61 -19.59 23.05
CA MET A 14 -0.03 -18.39 22.49
C MET A 14 0.83 -17.75 21.40
N LEU A 15 2.12 -17.57 21.68
CA LEU A 15 3.06 -16.95 20.75
C LEU A 15 3.18 -17.80 19.47
N PHE A 16 3.25 -19.12 19.63
CA PHE A 16 3.27 -20.06 18.51
C PHE A 16 2.00 -19.97 17.67
N GLY A 17 0.83 -20.07 18.30
CA GLY A 17 -0.46 -20.02 17.60
C GLY A 17 -0.70 -18.69 16.88
N VAL A 18 -0.40 -17.56 17.54
CA VAL A 18 -0.56 -16.22 16.95
C VAL A 18 0.43 -16.03 15.81
N SER A 19 1.68 -16.47 15.94
CA SER A 19 2.67 -16.35 14.86
C SER A 19 2.26 -17.13 13.61
N ALA A 20 1.74 -18.35 13.77
CA ALA A 20 1.28 -19.16 12.66
C ALA A 20 0.14 -18.48 11.87
N VAL A 21 -0.83 -17.90 12.59
CA VAL A 21 -1.93 -17.15 11.98
C VAL A 21 -1.42 -15.89 11.27
N VAL A 22 -0.54 -15.11 11.92
CA VAL A 22 0.03 -13.89 11.32
C VAL A 22 0.80 -14.21 10.05
N ILE A 23 1.62 -15.27 10.06
CA ILE A 23 2.38 -15.71 8.89
C ILE A 23 1.43 -16.16 7.79
N PHE A 24 0.43 -16.98 8.12
CA PHE A 24 -0.56 -17.46 7.16
C PHE A 24 -1.34 -16.31 6.49
N LEU A 25 -1.84 -15.36 7.29
CA LEU A 25 -2.55 -14.19 6.77
C LEU A 25 -1.61 -13.29 5.95
N SER A 26 -0.37 -13.11 6.38
CA SER A 26 0.62 -12.33 5.61
C SER A 26 0.88 -12.95 4.25
N LEU A 27 1.05 -14.27 4.18
CA LEU A 27 1.17 -15.01 2.93
C LEU A 27 -0.08 -14.88 2.05
N LEU A 28 -1.27 -14.93 2.66
CA LEU A 28 -2.53 -14.75 1.93
C LEU A 28 -2.66 -13.34 1.35
N VAL A 29 -2.34 -12.29 2.12
CA VAL A 29 -2.35 -10.90 1.66
C VAL A 29 -1.33 -10.70 0.54
N LEU A 30 -0.13 -11.25 0.68
CA LEU A 30 0.89 -11.26 -0.38
C LEU A 30 0.36 -11.94 -1.64
N ALA A 31 -0.25 -13.11 -1.52
CA ALA A 31 -0.81 -13.85 -2.64
C ALA A 31 -1.94 -13.09 -3.35
N ILE A 32 -2.84 -12.44 -2.60
CA ILE A 32 -3.91 -11.60 -3.16
C ILE A 32 -3.31 -10.37 -3.85
N GLY A 33 -2.28 -9.74 -3.26
CA GLY A 33 -1.57 -8.60 -3.86
C GLY A 33 -0.84 -8.98 -5.15
N LEU A 34 -0.18 -10.14 -5.15
CA LEU A 34 0.43 -10.75 -6.34
C LEU A 34 -0.62 -11.04 -7.41
N ALA A 35 -1.75 -11.64 -7.05
CA ALA A 35 -2.85 -11.87 -7.97
C ALA A 35 -3.36 -10.54 -8.55
N SER A 36 -3.51 -9.48 -7.76
CA SER A 36 -3.91 -8.15 -8.23
C SER A 36 -2.90 -7.57 -9.24
N GLN A 37 -1.60 -7.63 -8.93
CA GLN A 37 -0.51 -7.22 -9.81
C GLN A 37 -0.48 -8.01 -11.13
N VAL A 38 -0.59 -9.33 -11.04
CA VAL A 38 -0.62 -10.24 -12.19
C VAL A 38 -1.85 -9.96 -13.05
N ILE A 39 -3.03 -9.83 -12.45
CA ILE A 39 -4.26 -9.51 -13.19
C ILE A 39 -4.08 -8.17 -13.93
N LEU A 40 -3.68 -7.09 -13.25
CA LEU A 40 -3.47 -5.78 -13.88
C LEU A 40 -2.39 -5.78 -14.98
N ARG A 41 -1.37 -6.63 -14.84
CA ARG A 41 -0.23 -6.69 -15.76
C ARG A 41 -0.48 -7.57 -17.00
N PHE A 42 -1.17 -8.70 -16.83
CA PHE A 42 -1.41 -9.70 -17.88
C PHE A 42 -2.78 -9.56 -18.53
N PHE A 43 -3.78 -9.10 -17.78
CA PHE A 43 -5.03 -8.58 -18.28
C PHE A 43 -5.11 -7.12 -17.87
N PRO A 44 -4.34 -6.22 -18.52
CA PRO A 44 -4.72 -4.82 -18.47
C PRO A 44 -6.17 -4.84 -18.92
N GLN A 45 -7.10 -4.59 -18.00
CA GLN A 45 -8.40 -4.13 -18.44
C GLN A 45 -8.02 -2.98 -19.36
N PRO A 46 -8.38 -3.03 -20.67
CA PRO A 46 -8.42 -1.79 -21.43
C PRO A 46 -9.14 -0.89 -20.45
N ALA A 47 -8.46 0.15 -19.95
CA ALA A 47 -9.10 1.09 -19.06
C ALA A 47 -10.47 1.24 -19.69
N GLU A 48 -11.53 0.78 -19.01
CA GLU A 48 -12.85 1.19 -19.43
C GLU A 48 -12.61 2.67 -19.43
N SER A 49 -12.50 3.22 -20.65
CA SER A 49 -12.53 4.63 -20.92
C SER A 49 -13.79 4.95 -20.20
N GLN A 50 -13.64 5.41 -18.94
CA GLN A 50 -14.71 5.50 -17.97
C GLN A 50 -15.80 6.09 -18.80
N ALA A 51 -16.84 5.31 -19.12
CA ALA A 51 -17.77 5.75 -20.14
C ALA A 51 -18.26 7.06 -19.57
N VAL A 52 -17.78 8.16 -20.17
CA VAL A 52 -17.94 9.48 -19.61
C VAL A 52 -19.39 9.72 -19.91
N ALA A 53 -20.25 9.27 -18.99
CA ALA A 53 -21.53 9.91 -18.76
C ALA A 53 -21.17 11.39 -18.80
N PRO A 54 -21.77 12.19 -19.69
CA PRO A 54 -21.27 13.51 -20.01
C PRO A 54 -21.46 14.39 -18.78
N ARG A 55 -20.51 14.32 -17.84
CA ARG A 55 -20.41 15.23 -16.72
C ARG A 55 -19.76 16.46 -17.30
N ARG A 56 -20.62 17.28 -17.90
CA ARG A 56 -20.31 18.69 -18.17
C ARG A 56 -19.76 19.25 -16.86
N THR A 57 -18.54 19.76 -16.91
CA THR A 57 -17.69 20.22 -15.80
C THR A 57 -16.76 19.13 -15.23
N SER A 58 -15.44 19.28 -15.45
CA SER A 58 -14.31 18.79 -14.61
C SER A 58 -13.06 18.30 -15.37
N ALA A 59 -12.98 18.37 -16.71
CA ALA A 59 -11.73 18.04 -17.41
C ALA A 59 -10.57 19.03 -17.09
N ALA A 60 -10.91 20.30 -16.80
CA ALA A 60 -9.94 21.30 -16.34
C ALA A 60 -9.51 21.08 -14.87
N ALA A 61 -10.35 20.43 -14.06
CA ALA A 61 -10.06 20.21 -12.64
C ALA A 61 -9.18 18.96 -12.42
N GLU A 62 -9.35 17.90 -13.20
CA GLU A 62 -8.46 16.73 -13.13
C GLU A 62 -7.05 17.06 -13.60
N SER A 63 -6.92 17.80 -14.70
CA SER A 63 -5.63 18.30 -15.18
C SER A 63 -4.97 19.29 -14.22
N SER A 64 -5.76 20.13 -13.53
CA SER A 64 -5.20 21.01 -12.48
C SER A 64 -4.74 20.23 -11.26
N LEU A 65 -5.45 19.17 -10.85
CA LEU A 65 -5.07 18.33 -9.71
C LEU A 65 -3.79 17.54 -9.98
N ASP A 66 -3.61 17.02 -11.20
CA ASP A 66 -2.37 16.34 -11.57
C ASP A 66 -1.20 17.31 -11.72
N ALA A 67 -1.43 18.51 -12.27
CA ALA A 67 -0.42 19.56 -12.31
C ALA A 67 -0.01 20.00 -10.89
N GLU A 68 -0.97 20.12 -9.96
CA GLU A 68 -0.72 20.45 -8.56
C GLU A 68 0.11 19.38 -7.85
N ARG A 69 -0.22 18.09 -8.04
CA ARG A 69 0.57 16.97 -7.49
C ARG A 69 2.00 16.98 -8.02
N ILE A 70 2.19 17.15 -9.33
CA ILE A 70 3.51 17.23 -9.96
C ILE A 70 4.28 18.43 -9.40
N ALA A 71 3.63 19.58 -9.23
CA ALA A 71 4.26 20.78 -8.67
C ALA A 71 4.68 20.57 -7.21
N VAL A 72 3.83 19.97 -6.37
CA VAL A 72 4.14 19.68 -4.96
C VAL A 72 5.29 18.67 -4.84
N ILE A 73 5.28 17.59 -5.65
CA ILE A 73 6.37 16.61 -5.66
C ILE A 73 7.68 17.28 -6.13
N THR A 74 7.63 18.10 -7.18
CA THR A 74 8.80 18.83 -7.69
C THR A 74 9.35 19.80 -6.64
N ALA A 75 8.48 20.54 -5.95
CA ALA A 75 8.85 21.44 -4.87
C ALA A 75 9.49 20.69 -3.70
N ALA A 76 8.91 19.54 -3.31
CA ALA A 76 9.45 18.70 -2.25
C ALA A 76 10.85 18.15 -2.59
N VAL A 77 11.04 17.66 -3.83
CA VAL A 77 12.35 17.18 -4.31
C VAL A 77 13.36 18.33 -4.40
N HIS A 78 12.96 19.49 -4.91
CA HIS A 78 13.81 20.66 -5.01
C HIS A 78 14.25 21.15 -3.63
N GLN A 79 13.33 21.19 -2.66
CA GLN A 79 13.62 21.53 -1.27
C GLN A 79 14.57 20.52 -0.61
N HIS A 80 14.37 19.22 -0.86
CA HIS A 80 15.25 18.17 -0.34
C HIS A 80 16.68 18.31 -0.89
N ARG A 81 16.84 18.60 -2.19
CA ARG A 81 18.16 18.80 -2.82
C ARG A 81 18.87 20.06 -2.36
N GLN A 82 18.14 21.15 -2.10
CA GLN A 82 18.71 22.36 -1.53
C GLN A 82 19.15 22.16 -0.08
N ARG A 83 18.37 21.41 0.70
CA ARG A 83 18.68 21.09 2.09
C ARG A 83 19.87 20.13 2.24
N GLY A 84 20.13 19.31 1.21
CA GLY A 84 21.32 18.44 1.13
C GLY A 84 22.61 19.13 0.67
N ARG A 85 22.60 20.42 0.29
CA ARG A 85 23.81 21.19 -0.11
C ARG A 85 24.39 22.05 1.03
N ASN A 86 23.79 22.05 2.21
CA ASN A 86 24.22 22.88 3.34
C ASN A 86 24.78 22.07 4.53
N GLY A 87 25.46 20.96 4.21
CA GLY A 87 26.29 20.19 5.15
C GLY A 87 27.71 20.13 4.62
#